data_AF-A0A0D2BZ19-F1
#
_entry.id   AF-A0A0D2BZ19-F1
#
_cell.length_a   1.000
_cell.length_b   1.000
_cell.length_c   1.000
_cell.angle_alpha   90.00
_cell.angle_beta   90.00
_cell.angle_gamma   90.00
#
_symmetry.space_group_name_H-M   'P 1'
#
loop_
_entity.id
_entity.type
_entity.pdbx_description
1 polymer ?
#
loop_
_entity_poly.entity_id
_entity_poly.type
_entity_poly.pdbx_seq_one_letter_code
_entity_poly.pdbx_strand_id
1 'polypeptide(L)'
;MRGAVIAESREGAGDSSPSNLLSNNSSATLGSSRYDTDFFTRLVSKHITRLYPFCPIVDKDELYAIIEVADVNQDAAFLIHAYAGVALLLERLSREWEPNCYQEVLEVVALAIDFLPPMGLDSKPPFIRVLGYIFVEMSLLGMKRLDMAFFYLRGAISLMLMDGLDNFLGKSEVNSRERARRERVYWCCFIHERHLALEGGTPVCLDPLPSLPDVTFLAANSAERGWNYITQTFLLIDRDFVKFWTGDRSLVTAEWVQEKYCQLTDPSWEHEVTMLATVQQADVVITRQWLRTLTWQMAMSNVLLSSEASSSEALSLFMPLRLSTQLKEYFIRLSRQGVAVDDLSIRDKLFEIITTIADVVTALPPSNPATEVLSSIQDLLLVKRVLLGFSHVKPVHRQLLLEKMSYIKSLYRDTTSTFIEFNHYPSHLAHFLFTINLLPILKRTVAQKGSDVRVVNVSASDHSMLIPNTMRFDKVSDLKYCGTSSTSPYNSRRDLFSRYALSKLANILCTAALQQRYRNILCASCNPGGTNTVRGMSVWPGFLRPVMSRLFVSPAVGARPVLLLAAGKDVGAERERYRGAYVGNKCKEDTI
;
A
#
# COMPACT_ATOMS: atom_id res chain seq x y z
N MET A 1 10.05 18.08 12.32
CA MET A 1 11.20 18.45 11.46
C MET A 1 10.91 18.35 9.94
N ARG A 2 9.65 18.26 9.48
CA ARG A 2 9.31 18.31 8.04
C ARG A 2 8.42 19.50 7.66
N GLY A 3 7.30 19.73 8.35
CA GLY A 3 6.41 20.87 8.08
C GLY A 3 7.10 22.24 8.18
N ALA A 4 7.90 22.48 9.23
CA ALA A 4 8.70 23.70 9.38
C ALA A 4 9.78 23.84 8.27
N VAL A 5 10.43 22.74 7.91
CA VAL A 5 11.46 22.73 6.84
C VAL A 5 10.84 23.02 5.47
N ILE A 6 9.62 22.54 5.22
CA ILE A 6 8.87 22.87 3.99
C ILE A 6 8.61 24.38 3.92
N ALA A 7 8.20 25.01 5.03
CA ALA A 7 7.98 26.46 5.09
C ALA A 7 9.29 27.26 4.90
N GLU A 8 10.35 26.91 5.64
CA GLU A 8 11.67 27.55 5.53
C GLU A 8 12.26 27.44 4.10
N SER A 9 12.07 26.30 3.43
CA SER A 9 12.55 26.10 2.05
C SER A 9 11.86 27.02 1.02
N ARG A 10 10.62 27.47 1.30
CA ARG A 10 9.91 28.44 0.45
C ARG A 10 10.37 29.87 0.71
N GLU A 11 10.63 30.22 1.97
CA GLU A 11 11.18 31.54 2.32
C GLU A 11 12.60 31.73 1.74
N GLY A 12 13.42 30.66 1.73
CA GLY A 12 14.77 30.69 1.15
C GLY A 12 14.83 30.66 -0.38
N ALA A 13 13.74 30.30 -1.08
CA ALA A 13 13.69 30.29 -2.55
C ALA A 13 13.39 31.68 -3.17
N GLY A 14 13.28 32.73 -2.35
CA GLY A 14 12.90 34.09 -2.75
C GLY A 14 14.02 34.94 -3.38
N ASP A 15 15.28 34.50 -3.39
CA ASP A 15 16.38 35.28 -3.98
C ASP A 15 16.71 34.80 -5.41
N SER A 16 15.89 35.25 -6.37
CA SER A 16 16.32 35.32 -7.77
C SER A 16 15.95 36.69 -8.35
N SER A 17 16.99 37.40 -8.80
CA SER A 17 16.91 38.75 -9.36
C SER A 17 15.96 38.82 -10.57
N PRO A 18 15.23 39.93 -10.79
CA PRO A 18 14.27 40.03 -11.87
C PRO A 18 15.03 40.26 -13.19
N SER A 19 15.19 39.22 -14.00
CA SER A 19 15.64 39.38 -15.38
C SER A 19 15.05 38.30 -16.28
N ASN A 20 13.99 38.69 -17.00
CA ASN A 20 13.67 38.37 -18.40
C ASN A 20 12.16 38.56 -18.62
N LEU A 21 11.79 39.79 -18.99
CA LEU A 21 10.39 40.23 -19.15
C LEU A 21 9.68 39.66 -20.40
N LEU A 22 10.36 38.94 -21.28
CA LEU A 22 9.73 38.35 -22.47
C LEU A 22 10.43 37.04 -22.82
N SER A 23 9.85 35.91 -22.39
CA SER A 23 10.10 34.63 -23.07
C SER A 23 8.92 34.38 -24.01
N ASN A 24 9.23 34.33 -25.31
CA ASN A 24 8.28 33.99 -26.35
C ASN A 24 7.89 32.52 -26.21
N ASN A 25 6.64 32.25 -25.84
CA ASN A 25 6.07 30.92 -26.01
C ASN A 25 5.62 30.75 -27.45
N SER A 26 6.34 29.90 -28.18
CA SER A 26 5.92 29.34 -29.47
C SER A 26 4.66 28.52 -29.27
N SER A 27 3.56 28.91 -29.92
CA SER A 27 2.34 28.12 -30.02
C SER A 27 2.63 26.81 -30.76
N ALA A 28 2.53 25.69 -30.05
CA ALA A 28 2.52 24.38 -30.66
C ALA A 28 1.09 24.08 -31.13
N THR A 29 0.74 24.49 -32.34
CA THR A 29 -0.43 23.92 -33.04
C THR A 29 -0.10 22.49 -33.44
N LEU A 30 -0.52 21.50 -32.64
CA LEU A 30 -0.53 20.09 -33.07
C LEU A 30 -1.42 19.26 -32.12
N GLY A 31 -2.45 18.57 -32.64
CA GLY A 31 -3.06 17.47 -31.87
C GLY A 31 -4.51 17.05 -32.11
N SER A 32 -5.22 17.51 -33.14
CA SER A 32 -6.64 17.13 -33.33
C SER A 32 -6.89 15.63 -33.63
N SER A 33 -5.88 14.81 -33.93
CA SER A 33 -6.10 13.39 -34.32
C SER A 33 -5.87 12.36 -33.22
N ARG A 34 -5.37 12.74 -32.02
CA ARG A 34 -4.97 11.77 -30.99
C ARG A 34 -6.03 11.54 -29.91
N TYR A 35 -6.81 12.57 -29.60
CA TYR A 35 -7.77 12.58 -28.51
C TYR A 35 -9.18 12.82 -29.08
N ASP A 36 -9.80 11.75 -29.56
CA ASP A 36 -11.12 11.77 -30.16
C ASP A 36 -12.21 11.30 -29.18
N THR A 37 -13.47 11.36 -29.62
CA THR A 37 -14.64 10.90 -28.86
C THR A 37 -14.47 9.46 -28.35
N ASP A 38 -13.90 8.56 -29.14
CA ASP A 38 -13.66 7.17 -28.76
C ASP A 38 -12.63 7.05 -27.62
N PHE A 39 -11.53 7.80 -27.71
CA PHE A 39 -10.52 7.87 -26.66
C PHE A 39 -11.14 8.26 -25.31
N PHE A 40 -11.91 9.37 -25.27
CA PHE A 40 -12.54 9.82 -24.02
C PHE A 40 -13.58 8.82 -23.52
N THR A 41 -14.39 8.25 -24.42
CA THR A 41 -15.42 7.26 -24.07
C THR A 41 -14.81 6.02 -23.42
N ARG A 42 -13.71 5.50 -23.98
CA ARG A 42 -12.98 4.36 -23.40
C ARG A 42 -12.39 4.70 -22.03
N LEU A 43 -11.81 5.89 -21.91
CA LEU A 43 -11.15 6.34 -20.70
C LEU A 43 -12.14 6.55 -19.54
N VAL A 44 -13.30 7.18 -19.79
CA VAL A 44 -14.41 7.28 -18.81
C VAL A 44 -14.88 5.89 -18.39
N SER A 45 -15.17 5.02 -19.36
CA SER A 45 -15.67 3.66 -19.10
C SER A 45 -14.73 2.85 -18.20
N LYS A 46 -13.41 3.03 -18.38
CA LYS A 46 -12.38 2.29 -17.66
C LYS A 46 -12.12 2.83 -16.25
N HIS A 47 -12.21 4.14 -16.04
CA HIS A 47 -11.72 4.77 -14.81
C HIS A 47 -12.79 5.34 -13.88
N ILE A 48 -14.01 5.54 -14.35
CA ILE A 48 -15.07 6.11 -13.50
C ILE A 48 -15.34 5.26 -12.26
N THR A 49 -15.26 3.93 -12.37
CA THR A 49 -15.43 2.98 -11.25
C THR A 49 -14.29 3.06 -10.23
N ARG A 50 -13.11 3.53 -10.65
CA ARG A 50 -11.97 3.76 -9.77
C ARG A 50 -12.01 5.14 -9.14
N LEU A 51 -12.37 6.18 -9.88
CA LEU A 51 -12.30 7.57 -9.42
C LEU A 51 -13.53 7.99 -8.60
N TYR A 52 -14.74 7.61 -9.03
CA TYR A 52 -15.99 8.04 -8.40
C TYR A 52 -16.07 7.71 -6.89
N PRO A 53 -15.62 6.54 -6.40
CA PRO A 53 -15.62 6.24 -4.96
C PRO A 53 -14.78 7.20 -4.10
N PHE A 54 -13.79 7.89 -4.69
CA PHE A 54 -12.92 8.85 -4.01
C PHE A 54 -13.20 10.30 -4.38
N CYS A 55 -13.92 10.55 -5.48
CA CYS A 55 -14.24 11.91 -5.91
C CYS A 55 -15.62 11.93 -6.62
N PRO A 56 -16.72 11.79 -5.86
CA PRO A 56 -18.08 11.70 -6.41
C PRO A 56 -18.67 13.08 -6.80
N ILE A 57 -17.94 13.86 -7.60
CA ILE A 57 -18.32 15.22 -8.03
C ILE A 57 -18.94 15.28 -9.44
N VAL A 58 -18.66 14.27 -10.27
CA VAL A 58 -19.19 14.10 -11.64
C VAL A 58 -19.49 12.62 -11.85
N ASP A 59 -20.67 12.29 -12.38
CA ASP A 59 -21.05 10.92 -12.67
C ASP A 59 -20.70 10.50 -14.11
N LYS A 60 -20.94 9.21 -14.40
CA LYS A 60 -20.59 8.60 -15.69
C LYS A 60 -21.40 9.21 -16.85
N ASP A 61 -22.69 9.40 -16.64
CA ASP A 61 -23.62 9.80 -17.70
C ASP A 61 -23.37 11.26 -18.09
N GLU A 62 -23.05 12.09 -17.10
CA GLU A 62 -22.63 13.47 -17.32
C GLU A 62 -21.33 13.58 -18.11
N LEU A 63 -20.32 12.76 -17.81
CA LEU A 63 -19.08 12.74 -18.59
C LEU A 63 -19.35 12.38 -20.06
N TYR A 64 -20.26 11.45 -20.34
CA TYR A 64 -20.65 11.15 -21.73
C TYR A 64 -21.39 12.31 -22.39
N ALA A 65 -22.31 12.97 -21.68
CA ALA A 65 -22.96 14.16 -22.21
C ALA A 65 -21.96 15.30 -22.50
N ILE A 66 -20.93 15.46 -21.68
CA ILE A 66 -19.83 16.42 -21.90
C ILE A 66 -19.02 16.06 -23.15
N ILE A 67 -18.73 14.77 -23.36
CA ILE A 67 -18.02 14.27 -24.56
C ILE A 67 -18.79 14.64 -25.83
N GLU A 68 -20.12 14.48 -25.84
CA GLU A 68 -20.96 14.77 -27.01
C GLU A 68 -20.92 16.23 -27.46
N VAL A 69 -20.66 17.17 -26.55
CA VAL A 69 -20.63 18.61 -26.83
C VAL A 69 -19.24 19.21 -26.81
N ALA A 70 -18.19 18.42 -26.55
CA ALA A 70 -16.82 18.90 -26.41
C ALA A 70 -16.28 19.58 -27.68
N ASP A 71 -16.71 19.15 -28.87
CA ASP A 71 -16.25 19.73 -30.14
C ASP A 71 -16.78 21.15 -30.38
N VAL A 72 -17.89 21.53 -29.74
CA VAL A 72 -18.56 22.82 -29.95
C VAL A 72 -18.52 23.73 -28.73
N ASN A 73 -18.17 23.21 -27.55
CA ASN A 73 -18.11 23.94 -26.29
C ASN A 73 -16.73 23.83 -25.65
N GLN A 74 -16.00 24.95 -25.59
CA GLN A 74 -14.65 24.99 -25.04
C GLN A 74 -14.57 24.62 -23.56
N ASP A 75 -15.59 24.94 -22.75
CA ASP A 75 -15.63 24.53 -21.34
C ASP A 75 -15.82 23.01 -21.19
N ALA A 76 -16.59 22.39 -22.09
CA ALA A 76 -16.74 20.95 -22.15
C ALA A 76 -15.43 20.28 -22.60
N ALA A 77 -14.75 20.83 -23.61
CA ALA A 77 -13.42 20.41 -24.02
C ALA A 77 -12.41 20.52 -22.87
N PHE A 78 -12.39 21.65 -22.16
CA PHE A 78 -11.52 21.85 -20.99
C PHE A 78 -11.74 20.77 -19.94
N LEU A 79 -12.99 20.54 -19.53
CA LEU A 79 -13.31 19.55 -18.49
C LEU A 79 -12.93 18.12 -18.93
N ILE A 80 -13.27 17.70 -20.15
CA ILE A 80 -13.02 16.31 -20.55
C ILE A 80 -11.52 16.01 -20.70
N HIS A 81 -10.72 16.97 -21.16
CA HIS A 81 -9.27 16.85 -21.17
C HIS A 81 -8.67 16.86 -19.75
N ALA A 82 -9.19 17.71 -18.86
CA ALA A 82 -8.77 17.71 -17.46
C ALA A 82 -9.05 16.36 -16.78
N TYR A 83 -10.25 15.79 -17.00
CA TYR A 83 -10.60 14.44 -16.53
C TYR A 83 -9.68 13.37 -17.12
N ALA A 84 -9.37 13.46 -18.42
CA ALA A 84 -8.44 12.55 -19.08
C ALA A 84 -7.04 12.58 -18.44
N GLY A 85 -6.56 13.75 -18.02
CA GLY A 85 -5.33 13.88 -17.23
C GLY A 85 -5.34 13.01 -15.98
N VAL A 86 -6.42 13.08 -15.16
CA VAL A 86 -6.54 12.29 -13.93
C VAL A 86 -6.64 10.80 -14.23
N ALA A 87 -7.43 10.41 -15.23
CA ALA A 87 -7.59 9.01 -15.60
C ALA A 87 -6.29 8.37 -16.11
N LEU A 88 -5.52 9.09 -16.95
CA LEU A 88 -4.20 8.66 -17.39
C LEU A 88 -3.21 8.58 -16.22
N LEU A 89 -3.28 9.52 -15.28
CA LEU A 89 -2.49 9.47 -14.06
C LEU A 89 -2.80 8.21 -13.25
N LEU A 90 -4.08 7.84 -13.08
CA LEU A 90 -4.47 6.59 -12.42
C LEU A 90 -3.96 5.33 -13.14
N GLU A 91 -3.87 5.35 -14.48
CA GLU A 91 -3.21 4.27 -15.22
C GLU A 91 -1.72 4.22 -14.93
N ARG A 92 -1.07 5.37 -14.92
CA ARG A 92 0.37 5.46 -14.71
C ARG A 92 0.78 5.00 -13.33
N LEU A 93 -0.02 5.32 -12.31
CA LEU A 93 0.18 4.94 -10.92
C LEU A 93 -0.07 3.45 -10.64
N SER A 94 -0.74 2.74 -11.54
CA SER A 94 -0.86 1.27 -11.49
C SER A 94 0.31 0.55 -12.16
N ARG A 95 1.25 1.26 -12.78
CA ARG A 95 2.46 0.71 -13.41
C ARG A 95 3.70 1.03 -12.57
N GLU A 96 4.79 0.30 -12.82
CA GLU A 96 6.08 0.58 -12.17
C GLU A 96 6.55 2.02 -12.44
N TRP A 97 7.33 2.58 -11.52
CA TRP A 97 7.86 3.93 -11.70
C TRP A 97 8.95 3.93 -12.79
N GLU A 98 8.90 4.92 -13.68
CA GLU A 98 9.90 5.14 -14.74
C GLU A 98 10.24 6.64 -14.84
N PRO A 99 11.45 7.02 -15.28
CA PRO A 99 11.78 8.42 -15.58
C PRO A 99 10.80 8.99 -16.62
N ASN A 100 10.36 10.25 -16.43
CA ASN A 100 9.41 10.94 -17.31
C ASN A 100 8.06 10.20 -17.51
N CYS A 101 7.68 9.32 -16.59
CA CYS A 101 6.44 8.53 -16.69
C CYS A 101 5.16 9.38 -16.76
N TYR A 102 5.20 10.66 -16.36
CA TYR A 102 4.06 11.57 -16.39
C TYR A 102 3.98 12.44 -17.65
N GLN A 103 4.85 12.25 -18.64
CA GLN A 103 4.91 13.10 -19.83
C GLN A 103 3.56 13.16 -20.56
N GLU A 104 2.91 12.02 -20.78
CA GLU A 104 1.58 11.95 -21.42
C GLU A 104 0.50 12.67 -20.59
N VAL A 105 0.54 12.53 -19.26
CA VAL A 105 -0.38 13.23 -18.35
C VAL A 105 -0.18 14.75 -18.47
N LEU A 106 1.07 15.21 -18.52
CA LEU A 106 1.41 16.63 -18.66
C LEU A 106 0.96 17.19 -20.01
N GLU A 107 1.12 16.43 -21.10
CA GLU A 107 0.66 16.82 -22.43
C GLU A 107 -0.86 17.01 -22.45
N VAL A 108 -1.62 16.08 -21.86
CA VAL A 108 -3.08 16.19 -21.81
C VAL A 108 -3.54 17.31 -20.89
N VAL A 109 -2.88 17.53 -19.76
CA VAL A 109 -3.18 18.66 -18.85
C VAL A 109 -2.87 19.99 -19.52
N ALA A 110 -1.74 20.11 -20.23
CA ALA A 110 -1.41 21.30 -21.01
C ALA A 110 -2.46 21.57 -22.09
N LEU A 111 -2.87 20.52 -22.83
CA LEU A 111 -3.94 20.63 -23.81
C LEU A 111 -5.28 21.04 -23.18
N ALA A 112 -5.62 20.53 -21.99
CA ALA A 112 -6.79 20.99 -21.27
C ALA A 112 -6.73 22.49 -21.03
N ILE A 113 -5.58 23.00 -20.54
CA ILE A 113 -5.37 24.43 -20.28
C ILE A 113 -5.51 25.25 -21.57
N ASP A 114 -5.10 24.75 -22.72
CA ASP A 114 -5.28 25.43 -24.01
C ASP A 114 -6.77 25.60 -24.40
N PHE A 115 -7.64 24.71 -23.93
CA PHE A 115 -9.10 24.82 -24.11
C PHE A 115 -9.77 25.76 -23.10
N LEU A 116 -9.07 26.22 -22.05
CA LEU A 116 -9.66 27.07 -21.02
C LEU A 116 -10.04 28.43 -21.61
N PRO A 117 -11.34 28.80 -21.65
CA PRO A 117 -11.75 30.07 -22.24
C PRO A 117 -11.30 31.25 -21.38
N PRO A 118 -10.97 32.40 -21.99
CA PRO A 118 -10.66 33.62 -21.23
C PRO A 118 -11.86 34.02 -20.37
N MET A 119 -11.58 34.65 -19.23
CA MET A 119 -12.61 35.20 -18.36
C MET A 119 -13.22 36.44 -19.02
N GLY A 120 -14.51 36.36 -19.38
CA GLY A 120 -15.25 37.54 -19.85
C GLY A 120 -15.52 38.51 -18.70
N LEU A 121 -15.49 39.81 -18.99
CA LEU A 121 -15.68 40.86 -17.97
C LEU A 121 -17.10 40.87 -17.38
N ASP A 122 -18.11 40.52 -18.20
CA ASP A 122 -19.52 40.59 -17.83
C ASP A 122 -20.19 39.20 -17.75
N SER A 123 -19.43 38.12 -18.01
CA SER A 123 -19.94 36.75 -18.05
C SER A 123 -19.35 35.92 -16.93
N LYS A 124 -20.20 35.25 -16.17
CA LYS A 124 -19.77 34.37 -15.09
C LYS A 124 -19.44 32.98 -15.65
N PRO A 125 -18.37 32.34 -15.17
CA PRO A 125 -18.01 31.03 -15.65
C PRO A 125 -19.03 29.97 -15.22
N PRO A 126 -19.32 28.99 -16.09
CA PRO A 126 -20.26 27.92 -15.76
C PRO A 126 -19.67 26.96 -14.72
N PHE A 127 -20.54 26.23 -14.04
CA PHE A 127 -20.16 25.23 -13.03
C PHE A 127 -19.15 24.18 -13.55
N ILE A 128 -19.28 23.78 -14.82
CA ILE A 128 -18.37 22.86 -15.50
C ILE A 128 -16.91 23.35 -15.48
N ARG A 129 -16.69 24.68 -15.46
CA ARG A 129 -15.35 25.27 -15.38
C ARG A 129 -14.71 25.00 -14.01
N VAL A 130 -15.49 25.08 -12.93
CA VAL A 130 -15.02 24.74 -11.57
C VAL A 130 -14.51 23.30 -11.52
N LEU A 131 -15.27 22.36 -12.10
CA LEU A 131 -14.90 20.95 -12.18
C LEU A 131 -13.60 20.77 -12.98
N GLY A 132 -13.43 21.45 -14.11
CA GLY A 132 -12.22 21.38 -14.92
C GLY A 132 -10.98 21.82 -14.14
N TYR A 133 -11.06 22.92 -13.39
CA TYR A 133 -9.98 23.36 -12.50
C TYR A 133 -9.62 22.31 -11.45
N ILE A 134 -10.61 21.65 -10.85
CA ILE A 134 -10.38 20.58 -9.85
C ILE A 134 -9.65 19.39 -10.49
N PHE A 135 -10.05 18.92 -11.68
CA PHE A 135 -9.37 17.78 -12.32
C PHE A 135 -7.95 18.13 -12.81
N VAL A 136 -7.71 19.37 -13.27
CA VAL A 136 -6.34 19.85 -13.54
C VAL A 136 -5.51 19.81 -12.27
N GLU A 137 -6.04 20.34 -11.17
CA GLU A 137 -5.39 20.36 -9.87
C GLU A 137 -5.04 18.95 -9.39
N MET A 138 -5.98 18.00 -9.44
CA MET A 138 -5.75 16.60 -9.04
C MET A 138 -4.60 15.97 -9.81
N SER A 139 -4.51 16.24 -11.13
CA SER A 139 -3.43 15.75 -11.97
C SER A 139 -2.08 16.32 -11.51
N LEU A 140 -2.01 17.63 -11.30
CA LEU A 140 -0.80 18.33 -10.85
C LEU A 140 -0.38 17.90 -9.45
N LEU A 141 -1.33 17.73 -8.53
CA LEU A 141 -1.10 17.26 -7.17
C LEU A 141 -0.51 15.85 -7.17
N GLY A 142 -1.10 14.91 -7.92
CA GLY A 142 -0.58 13.54 -8.00
C GLY A 142 0.80 13.43 -8.65
N MET A 143 1.14 14.37 -9.54
CA MET A 143 2.50 14.52 -10.09
C MET A 143 3.48 15.27 -9.16
N LYS A 144 3.02 15.74 -8.00
CA LYS A 144 3.76 16.56 -7.03
C LYS A 144 4.24 17.92 -7.58
N ARG A 145 3.44 18.54 -8.46
CA ARG A 145 3.61 19.94 -8.90
C ARG A 145 2.80 20.88 -8.00
N LEU A 146 3.23 20.99 -6.75
CA LEU A 146 2.42 21.58 -5.67
C LEU A 146 2.04 23.05 -5.89
N ASP A 147 2.93 23.88 -6.45
CA ASP A 147 2.63 25.30 -6.69
C ASP A 147 1.53 25.48 -7.74
N MET A 148 1.60 24.70 -8.83
CA MET A 148 0.57 24.74 -9.86
C MET A 148 -0.74 24.11 -9.38
N ALA A 149 -0.68 23.02 -8.61
CA ALA A 149 -1.86 22.46 -7.97
C ALA A 149 -2.54 23.50 -7.07
N PHE A 150 -1.78 24.21 -6.24
CA PHE A 150 -2.28 25.31 -5.42
C PHE A 150 -2.94 26.41 -6.25
N PHE A 151 -2.31 26.83 -7.36
CA PHE A 151 -2.89 27.84 -8.25
C PHE A 151 -4.25 27.43 -8.82
N TYR A 152 -4.36 26.22 -9.38
CA TYR A 152 -5.62 25.74 -9.95
C TYR A 152 -6.67 25.45 -8.86
N LEU A 153 -6.27 24.97 -7.68
CA LEU A 153 -7.19 24.84 -6.55
C LEU A 153 -7.78 26.20 -6.15
N ARG A 154 -6.90 27.20 -6.03
CA ARG A 154 -7.32 28.57 -5.69
C ARG A 154 -8.26 29.13 -6.75
N GLY A 155 -7.97 28.88 -8.02
CA GLY A 155 -8.86 29.17 -9.14
C GLY A 155 -10.24 28.55 -8.95
N ALA A 156 -10.32 27.23 -8.71
CA ALA A 156 -11.59 26.54 -8.46
C ALA A 156 -12.38 27.16 -7.31
N ILE A 157 -11.71 27.46 -6.19
CA ILE A 157 -12.32 28.10 -5.01
C ILE A 157 -12.84 29.50 -5.33
N SER A 158 -12.05 30.31 -6.05
CA SER A 158 -12.47 31.65 -6.47
C SER A 158 -13.66 31.61 -7.42
N LEU A 159 -13.68 30.68 -8.38
CA LEU A 159 -14.81 30.51 -9.29
C LEU A 159 -16.07 30.04 -8.54
N MET A 160 -15.91 29.10 -7.62
CA MET A 160 -16.99 28.59 -6.77
C MET A 160 -17.63 29.67 -5.91
N LEU A 161 -16.82 30.57 -5.33
CA LEU A 161 -17.30 31.59 -4.39
C LEU A 161 -17.61 32.95 -5.04
N MET A 162 -17.44 33.06 -6.36
CA MET A 162 -17.59 34.32 -7.10
C MET A 162 -18.96 34.98 -6.89
N ASP A 163 -20.01 34.17 -6.78
CA ASP A 163 -21.41 34.62 -6.58
C ASP A 163 -21.87 34.52 -5.12
N GLY A 164 -20.97 34.18 -4.20
CA GLY A 164 -21.30 33.84 -2.83
C GLY A 164 -21.72 32.38 -2.67
N LEU A 165 -21.45 31.86 -1.47
CA LEU A 165 -21.61 30.44 -1.16
C LEU A 165 -23.06 29.96 -1.28
N ASP A 166 -24.03 30.76 -0.83
CA ASP A 166 -25.45 30.37 -0.88
C ASP A 166 -25.98 30.23 -2.31
N ASN A 167 -25.52 31.10 -3.22
CA ASN A 167 -25.85 31.01 -4.64
C ASN A 167 -25.17 29.81 -5.29
N PHE A 168 -23.91 29.53 -4.91
CA PHE A 168 -23.22 28.34 -5.39
C PHE A 168 -23.95 27.07 -4.97
N LEU A 169 -24.24 26.88 -3.68
CA LEU A 169 -24.91 25.68 -3.16
C LEU A 169 -26.36 25.55 -3.64
N GLY A 170 -26.99 26.67 -4.00
CA GLY A 170 -28.40 26.72 -4.39
C GLY A 170 -29.34 26.62 -3.18
N LYS A 171 -30.60 27.02 -3.40
CA LYS A 171 -31.64 26.96 -2.38
C LYS A 171 -31.99 25.51 -2.04
N SER A 172 -31.91 25.15 -0.76
CA SER A 172 -32.12 23.78 -0.25
C SER A 172 -33.45 23.15 -0.66
N GLU A 173 -34.49 23.95 -0.90
CA GLU A 173 -35.85 23.48 -1.19
C GLU A 173 -36.09 23.08 -2.66
N VAL A 174 -35.24 23.52 -3.60
CA VAL A 174 -35.54 23.45 -5.05
C VAL A 174 -34.93 22.19 -5.71
N ASN A 175 -33.80 21.67 -5.21
CA ASN A 175 -33.22 20.40 -5.68
C ASN A 175 -32.15 19.87 -4.69
N SER A 176 -32.55 18.98 -3.76
CA SER A 176 -31.65 18.42 -2.75
C SER A 176 -30.47 17.63 -3.33
N ARG A 177 -30.66 16.96 -4.48
CA ARG A 177 -29.59 16.20 -5.16
C ARG A 177 -28.52 17.11 -5.75
N GLU A 178 -28.93 18.17 -6.43
CA GLU A 178 -27.99 19.14 -7.01
C GLU A 178 -27.25 19.91 -5.91
N ARG A 179 -27.95 20.28 -4.83
CA ARG A 179 -27.29 20.86 -3.66
C ARG A 179 -26.24 19.92 -3.07
N ALA A 180 -26.59 18.66 -2.80
CA ALA A 180 -25.65 17.67 -2.26
C ALA A 180 -24.43 17.49 -3.17
N ARG A 181 -24.62 17.51 -4.50
CA ARG A 181 -23.53 17.49 -5.47
C ARG A 181 -22.58 18.68 -5.31
N ARG A 182 -23.11 19.89 -5.18
CA ARG A 182 -22.30 21.11 -5.00
C ARG A 182 -21.61 21.18 -3.66
N GLU A 183 -22.26 20.68 -2.61
CA GLU A 183 -21.62 20.46 -1.31
C GLU A 183 -20.43 19.51 -1.46
N ARG A 184 -20.54 18.42 -2.23
CA ARG A 184 -19.39 17.53 -2.51
C ARG A 184 -18.26 18.24 -3.26
N VAL A 185 -18.55 19.12 -4.22
CA VAL A 185 -17.53 19.94 -4.88
C VAL A 185 -16.83 20.86 -3.88
N TYR A 186 -17.58 21.54 -3.01
CA TYR A 186 -17.02 22.36 -1.95
C TYR A 186 -16.11 21.54 -1.03
N TRP A 187 -16.58 20.38 -0.56
CA TRP A 187 -15.81 19.49 0.29
C TRP A 187 -14.57 18.91 -0.41
N CYS A 188 -14.62 18.69 -1.73
CA CYS A 188 -13.46 18.28 -2.51
C CYS A 188 -12.37 19.35 -2.47
N CYS A 189 -12.73 20.60 -2.74
CA CYS A 189 -11.81 21.73 -2.61
C CYS A 189 -11.27 21.87 -1.18
N PHE A 190 -12.14 21.72 -0.17
CA PHE A 190 -11.78 21.78 1.25
C PHE A 190 -10.73 20.73 1.66
N ILE A 191 -10.90 19.49 1.20
CA ILE A 191 -9.98 18.38 1.44
C ILE A 191 -8.65 18.63 0.74
N HIS A 192 -8.67 18.99 -0.55
CA HIS A 192 -7.45 19.23 -1.32
C HIS A 192 -6.67 20.43 -0.77
N GLU A 193 -7.36 21.49 -0.31
CA GLU A 193 -6.72 22.67 0.30
C GLU A 193 -5.93 22.29 1.55
N ARG A 194 -6.51 21.46 2.41
CA ARG A 194 -5.85 20.96 3.63
C ARG A 194 -4.73 19.99 3.31
N HIS A 195 -4.91 19.13 2.32
CA HIS A 195 -3.84 18.23 1.89
C HIS A 195 -2.63 19.02 1.36
N LEU A 196 -2.86 20.01 0.49
CA LEU A 196 -1.82 20.91 0.00
C LEU A 196 -1.20 21.77 1.11
N ALA A 197 -1.99 22.18 2.10
CA ALA A 197 -1.46 22.91 3.26
C ALA A 197 -0.46 22.06 4.06
N LEU A 198 -0.78 20.78 4.27
CA LEU A 198 0.11 19.86 4.99
C LEU A 198 1.32 19.43 4.15
N GLU A 199 1.16 19.21 2.85
CA GLU A 199 2.25 18.75 1.98
C GLU A 199 3.14 19.87 1.44
N GLY A 200 2.55 20.99 1.03
CA GLY A 200 3.22 22.12 0.38
C GLY A 200 3.32 23.39 1.21
N GLY A 201 2.76 23.41 2.43
CA GLY A 201 2.81 24.61 3.29
C GLY A 201 2.00 25.78 2.74
N THR A 202 0.89 25.51 2.05
CA THR A 202 0.00 26.55 1.51
C THR A 202 -1.01 27.04 2.54
N PRO A 203 -1.46 28.31 2.46
CA PRO A 203 -2.51 28.81 3.34
C PRO A 203 -3.87 28.15 3.02
N VAL A 204 -4.71 28.04 4.05
CA VAL A 204 -6.12 27.59 3.93
C VAL A 204 -7.08 28.79 4.03
N CYS A 205 -8.17 28.77 3.27
CA CYS A 205 -9.21 29.80 3.35
C CYS A 205 -10.63 29.26 3.50
N LEU A 206 -10.89 27.99 3.17
CA LEU A 206 -12.25 27.46 3.23
C LEU A 206 -12.63 27.10 4.66
N ASP A 207 -13.75 27.66 5.10
CA ASP A 207 -14.41 27.29 6.34
C ASP A 207 -15.29 26.04 6.13
N PRO A 208 -15.49 25.21 7.16
CA PRO A 208 -16.35 24.02 7.02
C PRO A 208 -17.81 24.43 6.78
N LEU A 209 -18.53 23.69 5.92
CA LEU A 209 -19.97 23.87 5.81
C LEU A 209 -20.69 23.39 7.09
N PRO A 210 -21.88 23.93 7.41
CA PRO A 210 -22.62 23.57 8.63
C PRO A 210 -23.04 22.09 8.69
N SER A 211 -23.17 21.44 7.53
CA SER A 211 -23.58 20.04 7.43
C SER A 211 -22.81 19.33 6.30
N LEU A 212 -22.68 18.02 6.45
CA LEU A 212 -22.21 17.15 5.39
C LEU A 212 -23.33 16.95 4.34
N PRO A 213 -22.99 16.56 3.10
CA PRO A 213 -23.99 16.25 2.09
C PRO A 213 -24.96 15.18 2.60
N ASP A 214 -26.25 15.44 2.42
CA ASP A 214 -27.28 14.45 2.72
C ASP A 214 -27.08 13.22 1.82
N VAL A 215 -27.00 12.04 2.43
CA VAL A 215 -26.84 10.76 1.73
C VAL A 215 -28.05 9.84 1.96
N THR A 216 -29.09 10.33 2.63
CA THR A 216 -30.28 9.54 3.00
C THR A 216 -31.08 9.08 1.77
N PHE A 217 -31.06 9.87 0.69
CA PHE A 217 -31.71 9.50 -0.59
C PHE A 217 -30.97 8.38 -1.36
N LEU A 218 -29.82 7.91 -0.87
CA LEU A 218 -28.93 6.98 -1.55
C LEU A 218 -28.62 5.73 -0.71
N ALA A 219 -29.65 5.14 -0.10
CA ALA A 219 -29.55 4.00 0.82
C ALA A 219 -28.66 2.82 0.35
N ALA A 220 -28.19 2.77 -0.90
CA ALA A 220 -27.27 1.78 -1.44
C ALA A 220 -25.85 2.27 -1.87
N ASN A 221 -25.51 3.56 -1.86
CA ASN A 221 -24.23 4.02 -2.43
C ASN A 221 -23.11 4.13 -1.36
N SER A 222 -22.20 3.14 -1.32
CA SER A 222 -21.04 3.17 -0.39
C SER A 222 -20.06 4.32 -0.71
N ALA A 223 -20.02 4.79 -1.97
CA ALA A 223 -19.16 5.89 -2.42
C ALA A 223 -19.37 7.14 -1.56
N GLU A 224 -20.62 7.56 -1.41
CA GLU A 224 -20.95 8.83 -0.73
C GLU A 224 -20.83 8.74 0.79
N ARG A 225 -21.12 7.57 1.38
CA ARG A 225 -20.84 7.37 2.80
C ARG A 225 -19.34 7.46 3.08
N GLY A 226 -18.52 6.78 2.28
CA GLY A 226 -17.06 6.86 2.41
C GLY A 226 -16.53 8.28 2.21
N TRP A 227 -17.11 9.03 1.27
CA TRP A 227 -16.81 10.45 1.07
C TRP A 227 -17.09 11.29 2.33
N ASN A 228 -18.21 11.05 3.01
CA ASN A 228 -18.51 11.76 4.26
C ASN A 228 -17.50 11.43 5.37
N TYR A 229 -17.05 10.18 5.51
CA TYR A 229 -16.03 9.81 6.51
C TYR A 229 -14.66 10.41 6.23
N ILE A 230 -14.22 10.45 4.97
CA ILE A 230 -12.95 11.11 4.64
C ILE A 230 -13.07 12.62 4.85
N THR A 231 -14.21 13.23 4.50
CA THR A 231 -14.50 14.64 4.79
C THR A 231 -14.42 14.93 6.29
N GLN A 232 -15.07 14.11 7.12
CA GLN A 232 -14.98 14.20 8.58
C GLN A 232 -13.55 14.06 9.10
N THR A 233 -12.76 13.19 8.49
CA THR A 233 -11.35 13.03 8.86
C THR A 233 -10.55 14.29 8.56
N PHE A 234 -10.80 14.95 7.42
CA PHE A 234 -10.16 16.22 7.06
C PHE A 234 -10.71 17.44 7.81
N LEU A 235 -11.93 17.38 8.37
CA LEU A 235 -12.44 18.41 9.29
C LEU A 235 -11.57 18.58 10.53
N LEU A 236 -10.88 17.52 10.96
CA LEU A 236 -9.97 17.56 12.12
C LEU A 236 -8.72 18.43 11.86
N ILE A 237 -8.41 18.68 10.60
CA ILE A 237 -7.34 19.58 10.14
C ILE A 237 -7.92 21.01 10.09
N ASP A 238 -8.06 21.61 11.26
CA ASP A 238 -8.49 23.00 11.41
C ASP A 238 -7.34 23.99 11.14
N ARG A 239 -7.64 25.29 11.18
CA ARG A 239 -6.66 26.36 10.93
C ARG A 239 -5.50 26.31 11.92
N ASP A 240 -5.76 25.92 13.17
CA ASP A 240 -4.72 25.79 14.20
C ASP A 240 -3.82 24.59 13.91
N PHE A 241 -4.37 23.45 13.49
CA PHE A 241 -3.60 22.30 13.05
C PHE A 241 -2.65 22.67 11.90
N VAL A 242 -3.16 23.36 10.87
CA VAL A 242 -2.33 23.81 9.75
C VAL A 242 -1.25 24.77 10.24
N LYS A 243 -1.63 25.77 11.05
CA LYS A 243 -0.71 26.76 11.61
C LYS A 243 0.41 26.11 12.42
N PHE A 244 0.11 25.14 13.28
CA PHE A 244 1.11 24.40 14.04
C PHE A 244 1.96 23.50 13.14
N TRP A 245 1.39 22.95 12.08
CA TRP A 245 2.15 22.11 11.18
C TRP A 245 3.19 22.90 10.38
N THR A 246 2.77 24.02 9.78
CA THR A 246 3.55 24.84 8.83
C THR A 246 4.29 26.00 9.48
N GLY A 247 3.84 26.47 10.65
CA GLY A 247 4.35 27.66 11.33
C GLY A 247 4.91 27.37 12.72
N ASP A 248 4.73 28.33 13.63
CA ASP A 248 5.27 28.23 14.99
C ASP A 248 4.56 27.15 15.81
N ARG A 249 5.37 26.19 16.28
CA ARG A 249 4.96 25.05 17.08
C ARG A 249 4.95 25.32 18.58
N SER A 250 5.50 26.45 19.03
CA SER A 250 5.59 26.81 20.45
C SER A 250 4.25 26.80 21.19
N LEU A 251 3.15 27.00 20.44
CA LEU A 251 1.79 27.06 20.95
C LEU A 251 1.11 25.69 21.07
N VAL A 252 1.75 24.61 20.62
CA VAL A 252 1.20 23.25 20.75
C VAL A 252 1.28 22.82 22.21
N THR A 253 0.12 22.58 22.84
CA THR A 253 0.02 22.15 24.24
C THR A 253 -0.25 20.64 24.35
N ALA A 254 0.04 20.06 25.52
CA ALA A 254 -0.28 18.67 25.82
C ALA A 254 -1.80 18.39 25.76
N GLU A 255 -2.62 19.36 26.19
CA GLU A 255 -4.09 19.29 26.14
C GLU A 255 -4.60 19.24 24.70
N TRP A 256 -4.08 20.10 23.82
CA TRP A 256 -4.45 20.10 22.41
C TRP A 256 -4.07 18.78 21.72
N VAL A 257 -2.87 18.25 22.00
CA VAL A 257 -2.42 16.96 21.48
C VAL A 257 -3.36 15.83 21.94
N GLN A 258 -3.74 15.83 23.21
CA GLN A 258 -4.66 14.84 23.78
C GLN A 258 -6.03 14.91 23.12
N GLU A 259 -6.59 16.12 22.96
CA GLU A 259 -7.89 16.32 22.32
C GLU A 259 -7.89 15.81 20.88
N LYS A 260 -6.89 16.22 20.07
CA LYS A 260 -6.75 15.75 18.68
C LYS A 260 -6.56 14.25 18.60
N TYR A 261 -5.79 13.67 19.51
CA TYR A 261 -5.61 12.23 19.57
C TYR A 261 -6.95 11.51 19.82
N CYS A 262 -7.72 11.96 20.82
CA CYS A 262 -9.04 11.38 21.13
C CYS A 262 -10.01 11.47 19.93
N GLN A 263 -10.05 12.59 19.22
CA GLN A 263 -10.86 12.76 18.00
C GLN A 263 -10.46 11.76 16.90
N LEU A 264 -9.16 11.48 16.77
CA LEU A 264 -8.63 10.55 15.77
C LEU A 264 -8.83 9.06 16.13
N THR A 265 -8.91 8.73 17.42
CA THR A 265 -9.05 7.36 17.94
C THR A 265 -10.44 6.98 18.45
N ASP A 266 -11.43 7.87 18.31
CA ASP A 266 -12.82 7.59 18.71
C ASP A 266 -13.29 6.22 18.17
N PRO A 267 -13.73 5.24 18.97
CA PRO A 267 -14.15 3.94 18.45
C PRO A 267 -15.48 3.99 17.68
N SER A 268 -16.27 5.07 17.80
CA SER A 268 -17.61 5.18 17.22
C SER A 268 -17.64 4.94 15.70
N TRP A 269 -16.60 5.37 14.98
CA TRP A 269 -16.52 5.25 13.51
C TRP A 269 -16.03 3.89 13.04
N GLU A 270 -15.39 3.07 13.88
CA GLU A 270 -14.77 1.81 13.43
C GLU A 270 -15.80 0.85 12.86
N HIS A 271 -16.95 0.71 13.54
CA HIS A 271 -18.03 -0.15 13.07
C HIS A 271 -18.59 0.34 11.74
N GLU A 272 -18.82 1.64 11.60
CA GLU A 272 -19.41 2.20 10.38
C GLU A 272 -18.45 2.12 9.19
N VAL A 273 -17.16 2.36 9.40
CA VAL A 273 -16.14 2.22 8.36
C VAL A 273 -16.01 0.76 7.92
N THR A 274 -16.18 -0.24 8.80
CA THR A 274 -16.18 -1.65 8.35
C THR A 274 -17.29 -1.99 7.36
N MET A 275 -18.34 -1.17 7.25
CA MET A 275 -19.43 -1.33 6.27
C MET A 275 -19.13 -0.69 4.91
N LEU A 276 -18.03 0.06 4.77
CA LEU A 276 -17.64 0.69 3.51
C LEU A 276 -16.94 -0.29 2.56
N ALA A 277 -16.80 0.10 1.29
CA ALA A 277 -15.97 -0.65 0.36
C ALA A 277 -14.49 -0.66 0.83
N THR A 278 -13.81 -1.78 0.66
CA THR A 278 -12.46 -2.02 1.16
C THR A 278 -11.46 -0.90 0.86
N VAL A 279 -11.50 -0.32 -0.34
CA VAL A 279 -10.57 0.76 -0.71
C VAL A 279 -10.88 2.08 0.01
N GLN A 280 -12.16 2.36 0.28
CA GLN A 280 -12.57 3.53 1.07
C GLN A 280 -12.21 3.35 2.56
N GLN A 281 -12.31 2.12 3.07
CA GLN A 281 -11.80 1.80 4.41
C GLN A 281 -10.30 2.11 4.50
N ALA A 282 -9.54 1.73 3.46
CA ALA A 282 -8.10 1.95 3.45
C ALA A 282 -7.76 3.43 3.46
N ASP A 283 -8.44 4.23 2.64
CA ASP A 283 -8.20 5.67 2.60
C ASP A 283 -8.51 6.35 3.95
N VAL A 284 -9.67 6.08 4.56
CA VAL A 284 -10.04 6.66 5.86
C VAL A 284 -9.09 6.21 6.97
N VAL A 285 -8.85 4.90 7.12
CA VAL A 285 -8.00 4.35 8.18
C VAL A 285 -6.57 4.87 8.04
N ILE A 286 -5.98 4.78 6.85
CA ILE A 286 -4.59 5.20 6.63
C ILE A 286 -4.45 6.72 6.82
N THR A 287 -5.42 7.51 6.36
CA THR A 287 -5.43 8.96 6.58
C THR A 287 -5.49 9.30 8.07
N ARG A 288 -6.32 8.62 8.86
CA ARG A 288 -6.36 8.83 10.32
C ARG A 288 -5.04 8.44 10.99
N GLN A 289 -4.43 7.33 10.60
CA GLN A 289 -3.12 6.93 11.14
C GLN A 289 -2.01 7.92 10.76
N TRP A 290 -2.08 8.48 9.56
CA TRP A 290 -1.18 9.53 9.12
C TRP A 290 -1.36 10.81 9.96
N LEU A 291 -2.60 11.26 10.18
CA LEU A 291 -2.86 12.43 11.04
C LEU A 291 -2.38 12.22 12.48
N ARG A 292 -2.55 11.02 13.06
CA ARG A 292 -1.98 10.68 14.38
C ARG A 292 -0.46 10.80 14.39
N THR A 293 0.19 10.39 13.30
CA THR A 293 1.64 10.54 13.12
C THR A 293 2.03 12.02 13.08
N LEU A 294 1.30 12.87 12.35
CA LEU A 294 1.58 14.31 12.29
C LEU A 294 1.38 15.00 13.65
N THR A 295 0.29 14.71 14.35
CA THR A 295 0.01 15.23 15.69
C THR A 295 1.13 14.86 16.66
N TRP A 296 1.59 13.62 16.63
CA TRP A 296 2.70 13.17 17.46
C TRP A 296 4.03 13.85 17.11
N GLN A 297 4.31 14.06 15.82
CA GLN A 297 5.50 14.80 15.41
C GLN A 297 5.48 16.27 15.89
N MET A 298 4.30 16.88 16.02
CA MET A 298 4.14 18.22 16.60
C MET A 298 4.37 18.21 18.12
N ALA A 299 3.88 17.19 18.82
CA ALA A 299 4.15 16.99 20.24
C ALA A 299 5.65 16.75 20.51
N MET A 300 6.30 15.96 19.67
CA MET A 300 7.74 15.67 19.74
C MET A 300 8.58 16.94 19.61
N SER A 301 8.24 17.84 18.67
CA SER A 301 9.01 19.08 18.48
C SER A 301 8.94 20.04 19.67
N ASN A 302 7.96 19.90 20.55
CA ASN A 302 7.82 20.70 21.77
C ASN A 302 8.20 19.94 23.04
N VAL A 303 8.83 18.76 22.90
CA VAL A 303 9.31 17.94 24.03
C VAL A 303 8.17 17.60 25.01
N LEU A 304 6.95 17.42 24.50
CA LEU A 304 5.77 17.09 25.31
C LEU A 304 5.65 15.59 25.63
N LEU A 305 6.52 14.78 25.04
CA LEU A 305 6.40 13.32 25.07
C LEU A 305 7.08 12.72 26.30
N SER A 306 6.46 11.69 26.87
CA SER A 306 6.96 10.94 28.02
C SER A 306 7.33 9.51 27.66
N SER A 307 8.36 8.98 28.31
CA SER A 307 8.72 7.56 28.29
C SER A 307 8.00 6.73 29.36
N GLU A 308 7.25 7.37 30.26
CA GLU A 308 6.59 6.69 31.37
C GLU A 308 5.35 5.91 30.92
N ALA A 309 5.17 4.70 31.45
CA ALA A 309 4.02 3.86 31.14
C ALA A 309 2.68 4.41 31.65
N SER A 310 2.70 5.35 32.61
CA SER A 310 1.56 6.07 33.17
C SER A 310 1.09 7.25 32.31
N SER A 311 1.90 7.67 31.33
CA SER A 311 1.54 8.78 30.45
C SER A 311 0.39 8.39 29.52
N SER A 312 -0.44 9.37 29.17
CA SER A 312 -1.49 9.18 28.17
C SER A 312 -0.88 8.71 26.84
N GLU A 313 -1.58 7.82 26.15
CA GLU A 313 -1.12 7.24 24.89
C GLU A 313 -0.77 8.31 23.83
N ALA A 314 -1.51 9.42 23.81
CA ALA A 314 -1.26 10.54 22.90
C ALA A 314 0.13 11.18 23.07
N LEU A 315 0.64 11.18 24.30
CA LEU A 315 1.90 11.82 24.69
C LEU A 315 3.02 10.80 24.92
N SER A 316 2.82 9.54 24.51
CA SER A 316 3.85 8.52 24.65
C SER A 316 4.90 8.62 23.55
N LEU A 317 6.18 8.52 23.93
CA LEU A 317 7.29 8.35 22.97
C LEU A 317 7.15 7.08 22.12
N PHE A 318 6.41 6.07 22.61
CA PHE A 318 6.24 4.78 21.94
C PHE A 318 4.97 4.69 21.09
N MET A 319 4.17 5.77 21.01
CA MET A 319 2.91 5.77 20.24
C MET A 319 3.10 5.30 18.78
N PRO A 320 4.12 5.75 18.01
CA PRO A 320 4.34 5.28 16.64
C PRO A 320 4.53 3.77 16.54
N LEU A 321 5.15 3.13 17.55
CA LEU A 321 5.33 1.67 17.57
C LEU A 321 3.98 0.94 17.54
N ARG A 322 2.97 1.45 18.26
CA ARG A 322 1.61 0.88 18.28
C ARG A 322 0.90 1.03 16.93
N LEU A 323 1.19 2.10 16.18
CA LEU A 323 0.67 2.27 14.82
C LEU A 323 1.11 1.12 13.90
N SER A 324 2.32 0.58 14.10
CA SER A 324 2.81 -0.57 13.32
C SER A 324 1.92 -1.81 13.52
N THR A 325 1.53 -2.09 14.76
CA THR A 325 0.64 -3.20 15.12
C THR A 325 -0.73 -3.06 14.48
N GLN A 326 -1.33 -1.87 14.62
CA GLN A 326 -2.64 -1.57 14.06
C GLN A 326 -2.64 -1.66 12.52
N LEU A 327 -1.60 -1.12 11.87
CA LEU A 327 -1.43 -1.22 10.42
C LEU A 327 -1.24 -2.66 9.96
N LYS A 328 -0.44 -3.46 10.67
CA LYS A 328 -0.29 -4.89 10.36
C LYS A 328 -1.63 -5.61 10.41
N GLU A 329 -2.38 -5.48 11.49
CA GLU A 329 -3.67 -6.15 11.66
C GLU A 329 -4.64 -5.75 10.56
N TYR A 330 -4.68 -4.46 10.23
CA TYR A 330 -5.45 -3.92 9.12
C TYR A 330 -5.04 -4.55 7.78
N PHE A 331 -3.75 -4.59 7.44
CA PHE A 331 -3.28 -5.15 6.17
C PHE A 331 -3.46 -6.67 6.07
N ILE A 332 -3.35 -7.40 7.18
CA ILE A 332 -3.66 -8.84 7.20
C ILE A 332 -5.15 -9.06 6.87
N ARG A 333 -6.04 -8.25 7.45
CA ARG A 333 -7.48 -8.28 7.14
C ARG A 333 -7.74 -7.91 5.67
N LEU A 334 -7.09 -6.87 5.17
CA LEU A 334 -7.19 -6.40 3.79
C LEU A 334 -6.72 -7.44 2.77
N SER A 335 -5.57 -8.05 3.02
CA SER A 335 -4.99 -9.08 2.13
C SER A 335 -5.90 -10.30 1.98
N ARG A 336 -6.62 -10.69 3.05
CA ARG A 336 -7.62 -11.77 2.99
C ARG A 336 -8.79 -11.45 2.07
N GLN A 337 -9.08 -10.17 1.82
CA GLN A 337 -10.14 -9.71 0.94
C GLN A 337 -9.70 -9.60 -0.54
N GLY A 338 -8.40 -9.74 -0.84
CA GLY A 338 -7.88 -9.79 -2.22
C GLY A 338 -7.89 -8.47 -2.99
N VAL A 339 -7.90 -7.33 -2.29
CA VAL A 339 -8.07 -6.00 -2.91
C VAL A 339 -6.72 -5.31 -3.11
N ALA A 340 -6.43 -4.89 -4.34
CA ALA A 340 -5.31 -4.00 -4.65
C ALA A 340 -5.72 -2.55 -4.36
N VAL A 341 -4.96 -1.87 -3.48
CA VAL A 341 -5.19 -0.47 -3.10
C VAL A 341 -4.20 0.41 -3.86
N ASP A 342 -4.55 0.82 -5.08
CA ASP A 342 -3.75 1.74 -5.88
C ASP A 342 -4.34 3.17 -5.80
N ASP A 343 -4.27 3.79 -4.62
CA ASP A 343 -4.67 5.18 -4.42
C ASP A 343 -3.50 6.17 -4.57
N LEU A 344 -3.82 7.38 -5.02
CA LEU A 344 -2.93 8.52 -5.22
C LEU A 344 -2.23 8.96 -3.92
N SER A 345 -2.92 8.93 -2.78
CA SER A 345 -2.45 9.55 -1.53
C SER A 345 -1.96 8.54 -0.48
N ILE A 346 -2.49 7.31 -0.49
CA ILE A 346 -2.19 6.27 0.52
C ILE A 346 -0.69 5.94 0.58
N ARG A 347 -0.01 5.89 -0.56
CA ARG A 347 1.41 5.50 -0.63
C ARG A 347 2.32 6.46 0.13
N ASP A 348 2.11 7.77 -0.06
CA ASP A 348 2.92 8.80 0.57
C ASP A 348 2.61 8.89 2.07
N LYS A 349 1.32 8.79 2.44
CA LYS A 349 0.88 8.69 3.84
C LYS A 349 1.52 7.49 4.55
N LEU A 350 1.50 6.31 3.93
CA LEU A 350 2.13 5.10 4.48
C LEU A 350 3.65 5.23 4.59
N PHE A 351 4.29 5.82 3.57
CA PHE A 351 5.72 6.07 3.60
C PHE A 351 6.08 6.91 4.83
N GLU A 352 5.36 8.01 5.09
CA GLU A 352 5.59 8.88 6.24
C GLU A 352 5.38 8.18 7.59
N ILE A 353 4.32 7.36 7.69
CA ILE A 353 4.09 6.55 8.90
C ILE A 353 5.25 5.58 9.12
N ILE A 354 5.61 4.79 8.10
CA ILE A 354 6.69 3.80 8.17
C ILE A 354 8.03 4.45 8.53
N THR A 355 8.36 5.59 7.90
CA THR A 355 9.61 6.29 8.20
C THR A 355 9.62 6.83 9.63
N THR A 356 8.51 7.36 10.12
CA THR A 356 8.41 7.85 11.51
C THR A 356 8.60 6.71 12.52
N ILE A 357 7.98 5.56 12.27
CA ILE A 357 8.15 4.37 13.12
C ILE A 357 9.60 3.89 13.08
N ALA A 358 10.21 3.85 11.90
CA ALA A 358 11.62 3.50 11.74
C ALA A 358 12.53 4.45 12.52
N ASP A 359 12.25 5.76 12.50
CA ASP A 359 13.02 6.77 13.23
C ASP A 359 12.96 6.54 14.74
N VAL A 360 11.77 6.27 15.29
CA VAL A 360 11.61 5.91 16.71
C VAL A 360 12.40 4.65 17.04
N VAL A 361 12.28 3.59 16.25
CA VAL A 361 13.04 2.35 16.45
C VAL A 361 14.54 2.61 16.44
N THR A 362 15.05 3.47 15.54
CA THR A 362 16.49 3.77 15.47
C THR A 362 16.99 4.63 16.63
N ALA A 363 16.11 5.39 17.29
CA ALA A 363 16.46 6.22 18.43
C ALA A 363 16.50 5.44 19.76
N LEU A 364 15.93 4.23 19.80
CA LEU A 364 15.88 3.43 21.03
C LEU A 364 17.19 2.66 21.27
N PRO A 365 17.63 2.53 22.53
CA PRO A 365 18.84 1.79 22.85
C PRO A 365 18.68 0.30 22.49
N PRO A 366 19.66 -0.32 21.81
CA PRO A 366 19.62 -1.73 21.44
C PRO A 366 19.90 -2.68 22.62
N SER A 367 20.36 -2.14 23.75
CA SER A 367 20.69 -2.88 24.97
C SER A 367 19.41 -3.31 25.70
N ASN A 368 19.07 -4.60 25.62
CA ASN A 368 17.86 -5.20 26.21
C ASN A 368 16.53 -4.58 25.70
N PRO A 369 16.22 -4.75 24.41
CA PRO A 369 15.02 -4.17 23.83
C PRO A 369 13.77 -4.81 24.45
N ALA A 370 12.84 -3.97 24.92
CA ALA A 370 11.54 -4.44 25.38
C ALA A 370 10.86 -5.26 24.27
N THR A 371 10.11 -6.29 24.67
CA THR A 371 9.37 -7.19 23.75
C THR A 371 8.49 -6.40 22.75
N GLU A 372 7.95 -5.27 23.18
CA GLU A 372 7.14 -4.35 22.35
C GLU A 372 7.92 -3.77 21.16
N VAL A 373 9.18 -3.37 21.37
CA VAL A 373 10.06 -2.84 20.30
C VAL A 373 10.33 -3.92 19.28
N LEU A 374 10.58 -5.15 19.74
CA LEU A 374 10.82 -6.29 18.87
C LEU A 374 9.59 -6.65 18.03
N SER A 375 8.39 -6.66 18.63
CA SER A 375 7.13 -6.85 17.89
C SER A 375 6.94 -5.77 16.83
N SER A 376 7.22 -4.51 17.18
CA SER A 376 7.03 -3.38 16.28
C SER A 376 7.98 -3.41 15.09
N ILE A 377 9.22 -3.91 15.27
CA ILE A 377 10.15 -4.18 14.15
C ILE A 377 9.56 -5.24 13.20
N GLN A 378 8.93 -6.29 13.71
CA GLN A 378 8.31 -7.32 12.87
C GLN A 378 7.15 -6.76 12.05
N ASP A 379 6.34 -5.94 12.71
CA ASP A 379 5.16 -5.31 12.12
C ASP A 379 5.59 -4.32 11.04
N LEU A 380 6.62 -3.52 11.32
CA LEU A 380 7.25 -2.62 10.36
C LEU A 380 7.78 -3.34 9.11
N LEU A 381 8.39 -4.53 9.26
CA LEU A 381 8.87 -5.32 8.12
C LEU A 381 7.73 -5.88 7.26
N LEU A 382 6.55 -6.12 7.84
CA LEU A 382 5.36 -6.51 7.08
C LEU A 382 4.77 -5.30 6.34
N VAL A 383 4.60 -4.18 7.03
CA VAL A 383 4.02 -2.96 6.45
C VAL A 383 4.93 -2.38 5.35
N LYS A 384 6.27 -2.46 5.52
CA LYS A 384 7.25 -2.18 4.47
C LYS A 384 7.03 -3.06 3.22
N ARG A 385 6.75 -4.36 3.38
CA ARG A 385 6.50 -5.26 2.25
C ARG A 385 5.25 -4.86 1.48
N VAL A 386 4.20 -4.41 2.18
CA VAL A 386 3.00 -3.86 1.55
C VAL A 386 3.35 -2.61 0.73
N LEU A 387 4.01 -1.63 1.34
CA LEU A 387 4.37 -0.38 0.65
C LEU A 387 5.25 -0.64 -0.59
N LEU A 388 6.28 -1.49 -0.47
CA LEU A 388 7.16 -1.83 -1.60
C LEU A 388 6.53 -2.75 -2.64
N GLY A 389 5.37 -3.35 -2.31
CA GLY A 389 4.56 -4.15 -3.20
C GLY A 389 3.65 -3.32 -4.11
N PHE A 390 3.42 -2.04 -3.80
CA PHE A 390 2.75 -1.15 -4.75
C PHE A 390 3.62 -0.94 -5.99
N SER A 391 2.98 -0.85 -7.16
CA SER A 391 3.63 -0.72 -8.47
C SER A 391 4.48 0.55 -8.58
N HIS A 392 3.87 1.71 -8.31
CA HIS A 392 4.50 3.02 -8.56
C HIS A 392 5.33 3.63 -7.40
N VAL A 393 6.22 2.87 -6.75
CA VAL A 393 7.03 3.42 -5.63
C VAL A 393 8.23 4.17 -6.17
N LYS A 394 8.35 5.47 -5.85
CA LYS A 394 9.48 6.31 -6.26
C LYS A 394 10.82 5.70 -5.81
N PRO A 395 11.87 5.73 -6.65
CA PRO A 395 13.18 5.16 -6.31
C PRO A 395 13.76 5.71 -5.01
N VAL A 396 13.63 7.02 -4.77
CA VAL A 396 14.11 7.67 -3.56
C VAL A 396 13.42 7.12 -2.30
N HIS A 397 12.09 6.94 -2.35
CA HIS A 397 11.34 6.35 -1.23
C HIS A 397 11.77 4.89 -1.00
N ARG A 398 11.92 4.12 -2.08
CA ARG A 398 12.40 2.74 -2.01
C ARG A 398 13.80 2.68 -1.38
N GLN A 399 14.72 3.52 -1.83
CA GLN A 399 16.08 3.58 -1.33
C GLN A 399 16.11 3.94 0.16
N LEU A 400 15.45 5.03 0.57
CA LEU A 400 15.43 5.48 1.95
C LEU A 400 14.90 4.41 2.91
N LEU A 401 13.81 3.72 2.52
CA LEU A 401 13.28 2.62 3.31
C LEU A 401 14.26 1.45 3.38
N LEU A 402 14.91 1.07 2.29
CA LEU A 402 15.86 -0.03 2.30
C LEU A 402 17.09 0.30 3.18
N GLU A 403 17.57 1.54 3.14
CA GLU A 403 18.67 2.02 3.96
C GLU A 403 18.30 2.01 5.45
N LYS A 404 17.16 2.62 5.83
CA LYS A 404 16.66 2.61 7.22
C LYS A 404 16.49 1.19 7.76
N MET A 405 15.93 0.28 6.95
CA MET A 405 15.73 -1.11 7.38
C MET A 405 17.06 -1.87 7.52
N SER A 406 18.05 -1.56 6.68
CA SER A 406 19.39 -2.13 6.79
C SER A 406 20.08 -1.64 8.06
N TYR A 407 19.89 -0.37 8.40
CA TYR A 407 20.41 0.22 9.63
C TYR A 407 19.75 -0.39 10.88
N ILE A 408 18.42 -0.49 10.93
CA ILE A 408 17.69 -1.18 12.02
C ILE A 408 18.20 -2.62 12.18
N LYS A 409 18.36 -3.36 11.08
CA LYS A 409 18.92 -4.71 11.10
C LYS A 409 20.35 -4.75 11.66
N SER A 410 21.14 -3.70 11.44
CA SER A 410 22.50 -3.60 11.97
C SER A 410 22.53 -3.35 13.48
N LEU A 411 21.58 -2.56 14.00
CA LEU A 411 21.43 -2.24 15.42
C LEU A 411 20.92 -3.43 16.23
N TYR A 412 19.91 -4.13 15.70
CA TYR A 412 19.27 -5.26 16.37
C TYR A 412 19.76 -6.60 15.82
N ARG A 413 21.05 -6.70 15.48
CA ARG A 413 21.64 -7.82 14.71
C ARG A 413 21.32 -9.20 15.30
N ASP A 414 21.44 -9.34 16.61
CA ASP A 414 21.19 -10.62 17.30
C ASP A 414 19.72 -11.00 17.25
N THR A 415 18.81 -10.05 17.41
CA THR A 415 17.35 -10.30 17.46
C THR A 415 16.68 -10.36 16.08
N THR A 416 17.19 -9.59 15.10
CA THR A 416 16.74 -9.68 13.70
C THR A 416 17.32 -10.88 12.98
N SER A 417 18.47 -11.43 13.41
CA SER A 417 18.98 -12.71 12.90
C SER A 417 17.99 -13.85 13.19
N THR A 418 17.49 -13.95 14.44
CA THR A 418 16.47 -14.91 14.87
C THR A 418 15.12 -14.75 14.15
N PHE A 419 14.87 -13.60 13.52
CA PHE A 419 13.60 -13.30 12.87
C PHE A 419 13.63 -13.32 11.34
N ILE A 420 14.76 -12.99 10.70
CA ILE A 420 15.01 -13.39 9.31
C ILE A 420 15.01 -14.92 9.21
N GLU A 421 15.45 -15.59 10.27
CA GLU A 421 15.27 -17.02 10.48
C GLU A 421 13.81 -17.44 10.48
N PHE A 422 12.92 -16.69 11.16
CA PHE A 422 11.47 -16.93 11.11
C PHE A 422 10.85 -16.69 9.71
N ASN A 423 11.47 -15.87 8.84
CA ASN A 423 11.06 -15.72 7.44
C ASN A 423 11.64 -16.79 6.49
N HIS A 424 12.54 -17.66 6.97
CA HIS A 424 12.89 -18.93 6.31
C HIS A 424 12.14 -20.15 6.89
N TYR A 425 11.47 -19.99 8.05
CA TYR A 425 10.47 -20.92 8.59
C TYR A 425 9.13 -21.08 7.84
N PRO A 426 8.72 -20.25 6.84
CA PRO A 426 7.48 -20.47 6.09
C PRO A 426 7.45 -21.82 5.36
N SER A 427 8.60 -22.42 5.05
CA SER A 427 8.66 -23.71 4.37
C SER A 427 8.14 -24.89 5.17
N HIS A 428 8.02 -24.78 6.50
CA HIS A 428 7.40 -25.83 7.33
C HIS A 428 6.04 -25.41 7.88
N LEU A 429 5.96 -24.29 8.60
CA LEU A 429 4.73 -23.87 9.28
C LEU A 429 3.58 -23.59 8.31
N ALA A 430 3.86 -23.00 7.14
CA ALA A 430 2.82 -22.77 6.14
C ALA A 430 2.30 -24.09 5.56
N HIS A 431 3.17 -25.08 5.31
CA HIS A 431 2.77 -26.39 4.80
C HIS A 431 1.97 -27.18 5.85
N PHE A 432 2.38 -27.10 7.12
CA PHE A 432 1.65 -27.67 8.24
C PHE A 432 0.25 -27.06 8.36
N LEU A 433 0.14 -25.74 8.46
CA LEU A 433 -1.15 -25.05 8.56
C LEU A 433 -2.05 -25.31 7.35
N PHE A 434 -1.50 -25.28 6.13
CA PHE A 434 -2.23 -25.64 4.91
C PHE A 434 -2.81 -27.05 4.99
N THR A 435 -2.00 -28.02 5.40
CA THR A 435 -2.44 -29.43 5.53
C THR A 435 -3.49 -29.60 6.61
N ILE A 436 -3.32 -28.97 7.77
CA ILE A 436 -4.27 -29.04 8.88
C ILE A 436 -5.62 -28.42 8.52
N ASN A 437 -5.63 -27.28 7.82
CA ASN A 437 -6.86 -26.61 7.39
C ASN A 437 -7.62 -27.40 6.32
N LEU A 438 -6.91 -28.15 5.46
CA LEU A 438 -7.54 -29.04 4.47
C LEU A 438 -7.98 -30.39 5.04
N LEU A 439 -7.50 -30.76 6.22
CA LEU A 439 -7.74 -32.06 6.81
C LEU A 439 -9.24 -32.45 6.94
N PRO A 440 -10.17 -31.54 7.30
CA PRO A 440 -11.60 -31.87 7.31
C PRO A 440 -12.12 -32.31 5.93
N ILE A 441 -11.66 -31.66 4.86
CA ILE A 441 -12.03 -31.98 3.48
C ILE A 441 -11.39 -33.31 3.05
N LEU A 442 -10.11 -33.52 3.37
CA LEU A 442 -9.41 -34.77 3.07
C LEU A 442 -10.11 -35.97 3.72
N LYS A 443 -10.54 -35.83 4.99
CA LYS A 443 -11.30 -36.87 5.71
C LYS A 443 -12.65 -37.18 5.08
N ARG A 444 -13.40 -36.16 4.63
CA ARG A 444 -14.66 -36.34 3.91
C ARG A 444 -14.45 -37.06 2.58
N THR A 445 -13.37 -36.71 1.87
CA THR A 445 -13.04 -37.29 0.57
C THR A 445 -12.70 -38.77 0.73
N VAL A 446 -11.90 -39.13 1.75
CA VAL A 446 -11.59 -40.54 2.09
C VAL A 446 -12.84 -41.40 2.33
N ALA A 447 -13.94 -40.81 2.82
CA ALA A 447 -15.18 -41.55 3.06
C ALA A 447 -15.94 -41.91 1.76
N GLN A 448 -15.55 -41.33 0.61
CA GLN A 448 -16.16 -41.63 -0.68
C GLN A 448 -15.57 -42.93 -1.25
N LYS A 449 -16.44 -43.77 -1.84
CA LYS A 449 -16.06 -45.06 -2.41
C LYS A 449 -15.13 -44.86 -3.61
N GLY A 450 -13.98 -45.54 -3.60
CA GLY A 450 -12.97 -45.46 -4.67
C GLY A 450 -12.08 -44.22 -4.62
N SER A 451 -12.12 -43.44 -3.54
CA SER A 451 -11.25 -42.27 -3.37
C SER A 451 -9.80 -42.67 -3.02
N ASP A 452 -8.84 -41.98 -3.64
CA ASP A 452 -7.42 -42.08 -3.30
C ASP A 452 -6.89 -40.72 -2.83
N VAL A 453 -6.80 -40.56 -1.51
CA VAL A 453 -6.39 -39.30 -0.89
C VAL A 453 -4.94 -39.39 -0.44
N ARG A 454 -4.12 -38.43 -0.89
CA ARG A 454 -2.68 -38.37 -0.64
C ARG A 454 -2.25 -36.96 -0.20
N VAL A 455 -1.27 -36.89 0.69
CA VAL A 455 -0.55 -35.67 1.08
C VAL A 455 0.92 -35.87 0.76
N VAL A 456 1.43 -35.10 -0.20
CA VAL A 456 2.80 -35.23 -0.70
C VAL A 456 3.60 -33.98 -0.36
N ASN A 457 4.58 -34.12 0.54
CA ASN A 457 5.44 -33.01 0.95
C ASN A 457 6.80 -33.03 0.26
N VAL A 458 7.13 -31.93 -0.44
CA VAL A 458 8.43 -31.79 -1.10
C VAL A 458 9.50 -31.34 -0.11
N SER A 459 10.50 -32.20 0.07
CA SER A 459 11.63 -32.05 0.98
C SER A 459 12.96 -32.05 0.21
N ALA A 460 14.10 -32.14 0.91
CA ALA A 460 15.44 -32.13 0.30
C ALA A 460 16.35 -33.14 1.01
N SER A 461 17.43 -33.62 0.38
CA SER A 461 18.43 -34.52 1.00
C SER A 461 19.34 -33.81 1.98
N ASP A 462 19.42 -32.49 1.92
CA ASP A 462 20.38 -31.69 2.68
C ASP A 462 20.21 -31.83 4.21
N HIS A 463 19.04 -32.32 4.66
CA HIS A 463 18.79 -32.68 6.06
C HIS A 463 19.77 -33.73 6.61
N SER A 464 20.28 -34.64 5.78
CA SER A 464 21.21 -35.69 6.21
C SER A 464 22.67 -35.23 6.27
N MET A 465 22.99 -34.04 5.76
CA MET A 465 24.36 -33.53 5.65
C MET A 465 24.61 -32.26 6.48
N LEU A 466 23.58 -31.45 6.71
CA LEU A 466 23.73 -30.09 7.24
C LEU A 466 23.11 -29.86 8.63
N ILE A 467 22.51 -30.89 9.22
CA ILE A 467 21.88 -30.83 10.54
C ILE A 467 22.74 -31.58 11.55
N PRO A 468 23.05 -31.01 12.72
CA PRO A 468 23.79 -31.71 13.77
C PRO A 468 23.06 -32.96 14.27
N ASN A 469 23.78 -34.07 14.43
CA ASN A 469 23.24 -35.33 14.97
C ASN A 469 22.68 -35.22 16.40
N THR A 470 22.95 -34.10 17.09
CA THR A 470 22.50 -33.82 18.45
C THR A 470 21.07 -33.28 18.53
N MET A 471 20.49 -32.85 17.41
CA MET A 471 19.15 -32.25 17.37
C MET A 471 18.05 -33.32 17.37
N ARG A 472 17.08 -33.22 18.30
CA ARG A 472 16.08 -34.27 18.54
C ARG A 472 14.65 -33.86 18.23
N PHE A 473 14.38 -32.57 17.99
CA PHE A 473 13.04 -32.01 17.74
C PHE A 473 12.05 -32.26 18.89
N ASP A 474 12.55 -32.46 20.11
CA ASP A 474 11.75 -32.65 21.31
C ASP A 474 11.49 -31.35 22.07
N LYS A 475 12.22 -30.27 21.73
CA LYS A 475 12.08 -28.93 22.30
C LYS A 475 11.76 -27.90 21.23
N VAL A 476 11.01 -26.86 21.61
CA VAL A 476 10.73 -25.71 20.73
C VAL A 476 12.03 -24.98 20.33
N SER A 477 13.08 -25.05 21.17
CA SER A 477 14.41 -24.53 20.85
C SER A 477 15.08 -25.23 19.67
N ASP A 478 14.74 -26.49 19.38
CA ASP A 478 15.29 -27.26 18.26
C ASP A 478 14.72 -26.77 16.92
N LEU A 479 13.63 -25.99 16.96
CA LEU A 479 13.14 -25.19 15.85
C LEU A 479 13.90 -23.87 15.70
N LYS A 480 15.13 -23.78 16.23
CA LYS A 480 16.03 -22.65 16.01
C LYS A 480 17.37 -23.19 15.57
N TYR A 481 17.89 -22.70 14.45
CA TYR A 481 19.26 -22.98 14.03
C TYR A 481 20.11 -21.74 14.22
N CYS A 482 21.10 -21.80 15.11
CA CYS A 482 22.00 -20.68 15.39
C CYS A 482 23.00 -20.50 14.24
N GLY A 483 23.08 -19.31 13.64
CA GLY A 483 24.04 -18.99 12.58
C GLY A 483 23.94 -17.57 12.01
N THR A 484 24.91 -17.16 11.20
CA THR A 484 24.97 -15.83 10.61
C THR A 484 23.94 -15.65 9.47
N SER A 485 23.32 -14.45 9.37
CA SER A 485 22.26 -14.13 8.38
C SER A 485 22.73 -13.26 7.21
N SER A 486 24.05 -13.14 7.00
CA SER A 486 24.65 -12.43 5.87
C SER A 486 24.70 -13.34 4.63
N THR A 487 24.74 -12.80 3.42
CA THR A 487 24.97 -13.59 2.18
C THR A 487 26.43 -13.50 1.68
N SER A 488 27.25 -12.68 2.35
CA SER A 488 28.57 -12.27 1.85
C SER A 488 29.70 -13.27 2.17
N PRO A 489 29.91 -13.76 3.42
CA PRO A 489 30.94 -14.77 3.69
C PRO A 489 30.48 -16.23 3.46
N TYR A 490 31.42 -17.17 3.29
CA TYR A 490 31.15 -18.60 3.06
C TYR A 490 30.39 -19.26 4.23
N ASN A 491 30.74 -18.92 5.48
CA ASN A 491 30.10 -19.45 6.69
C ASN A 491 28.60 -19.14 6.74
N SER A 492 28.18 -17.99 6.23
CA SER A 492 26.79 -17.58 6.27
C SER A 492 25.91 -18.27 5.20
N ARG A 493 26.52 -18.81 4.13
CA ARG A 493 25.85 -19.70 3.19
C ARG A 493 25.61 -21.08 3.80
N ARG A 494 26.59 -21.62 4.52
CA ARG A 494 26.41 -22.87 5.28
C ARG A 494 25.22 -22.73 6.26
N ASP A 495 25.16 -21.63 7.00
CA ASP A 495 24.07 -21.36 7.93
C ASP A 495 22.71 -21.19 7.23
N LEU A 496 22.68 -20.58 6.04
CA LEU A 496 21.49 -20.50 5.18
C LEU A 496 21.01 -21.90 4.75
N PHE A 497 21.92 -22.75 4.27
CA PHE A 497 21.58 -24.11 3.83
C PHE A 497 21.18 -25.01 5.02
N SER A 498 21.81 -24.87 6.18
CA SER A 498 21.41 -25.61 7.38
C SER A 498 20.01 -25.22 7.87
N ARG A 499 19.61 -23.95 7.78
CA ARG A 499 18.23 -23.51 8.07
C ARG A 499 17.21 -24.07 7.09
N TYR A 500 17.55 -24.05 5.80
CA TYR A 500 16.74 -24.70 4.78
C TYR A 500 16.60 -26.20 5.05
N ALA A 501 17.71 -26.89 5.31
CA ALA A 501 17.75 -28.30 5.65
C ALA A 501 16.88 -28.61 6.88
N LEU A 502 16.96 -27.79 7.94
CA LEU A 502 16.15 -27.92 9.14
C LEU A 502 14.65 -27.89 8.83
N SER A 503 14.22 -26.93 8.00
CA SER A 503 12.82 -26.84 7.59
C SER A 503 12.35 -28.04 6.76
N LYS A 504 13.23 -28.63 5.95
CA LYS A 504 12.93 -29.82 5.17
C LYS A 504 12.88 -31.08 6.04
N LEU A 505 13.73 -31.18 7.06
CA LEU A 505 13.63 -32.25 8.05
C LEU A 505 12.32 -32.17 8.82
N ALA A 506 11.91 -30.97 9.25
CA ALA A 506 10.62 -30.76 9.90
C ALA A 506 9.45 -31.22 9.03
N ASN A 507 9.49 -30.99 7.71
CA ASN A 507 8.49 -31.53 6.78
C ASN A 507 8.48 -33.06 6.72
N ILE A 508 9.65 -33.72 6.71
CA ILE A 508 9.75 -35.19 6.70
C ILE A 508 9.14 -35.77 7.99
N LEU A 509 9.56 -35.25 9.16
CA LEU A 509 9.08 -35.70 10.47
C LEU A 509 7.57 -35.46 10.63
N CYS A 510 7.09 -34.30 10.20
CA CYS A 510 5.66 -33.97 10.21
C CYS A 510 4.86 -34.91 9.30
N THR A 511 5.39 -35.26 8.13
CA THR A 511 4.75 -36.22 7.21
C THR A 511 4.64 -37.61 7.83
N ALA A 512 5.69 -38.08 8.51
CA ALA A 512 5.66 -39.35 9.24
C ALA A 512 4.63 -39.32 10.38
N ALA A 513 4.57 -38.23 11.16
CA ALA A 513 3.58 -38.07 12.23
C ALA A 513 2.14 -37.99 11.68
N LEU A 514 1.92 -37.30 10.56
CA LEU A 514 0.63 -37.25 9.87
C LEU A 514 0.20 -38.64 9.39
N GLN A 515 1.12 -39.43 8.83
CA GLN A 515 0.83 -40.80 8.41
C GLN A 515 0.38 -41.66 9.61
N GLN A 516 1.06 -41.55 10.75
CA GLN A 516 0.70 -42.31 11.96
C GLN A 516 -0.71 -41.94 12.46
N ARG A 517 -1.06 -40.65 12.40
CA ARG A 517 -2.38 -40.14 12.85
C ARG A 517 -3.52 -40.44 11.88
N TYR A 518 -3.26 -40.46 10.57
CA TYR A 518 -4.28 -40.59 9.54
C TYR A 518 -4.00 -41.78 8.63
N ARG A 519 -4.31 -42.99 9.10
CA ARG A 519 -4.06 -44.25 8.36
C ARG A 519 -4.83 -44.38 7.04
N ASN A 520 -5.90 -43.62 6.83
CA ASN A 520 -6.67 -43.71 5.59
C ASN A 520 -6.19 -42.71 4.51
N ILE A 521 -5.34 -41.75 4.90
CA ILE A 521 -4.68 -40.80 3.99
C ILE A 521 -3.23 -41.28 3.80
N LEU A 522 -2.77 -41.35 2.56
CA LEU A 522 -1.36 -41.64 2.29
C LEU A 522 -0.56 -40.35 2.45
N CYS A 523 0.31 -40.28 3.45
CA CYS A 523 1.20 -39.15 3.67
C CYS A 523 2.62 -39.59 3.34
N ALA A 524 3.25 -38.95 2.35
CA ALA A 524 4.60 -39.28 1.92
C ALA A 524 5.39 -38.02 1.61
N SER A 525 6.72 -38.10 1.72
CA SER A 525 7.61 -37.00 1.40
C SER A 525 8.61 -37.43 0.33
N CYS A 526 9.11 -36.49 -0.46
CA CYS A 526 10.10 -36.80 -1.49
C CYS A 526 11.16 -35.74 -1.63
N ASN A 527 12.21 -36.07 -2.38
CA ASN A 527 13.30 -35.17 -2.72
C ASN A 527 13.50 -35.10 -4.24
N PRO A 528 13.32 -33.92 -4.85
CA PRO A 528 13.53 -33.72 -6.28
C PRO A 528 15.01 -33.68 -6.69
N GLY A 529 15.94 -33.67 -5.72
CA GLY A 529 17.36 -33.47 -5.94
C GLY A 529 17.71 -32.04 -6.37
N GLY A 530 18.99 -31.81 -6.67
CA GLY A 530 19.48 -30.54 -7.18
C GLY A 530 18.88 -30.26 -8.55
N THR A 531 17.87 -29.39 -8.61
CA THR A 531 17.10 -29.11 -9.83
C THR A 531 17.47 -27.75 -10.40
N ASN A 532 17.77 -27.70 -11.69
CA ASN A 532 18.19 -26.51 -12.41
C ASN A 532 16.99 -25.58 -12.67
N THR A 533 16.67 -24.76 -11.66
CA THR A 533 15.61 -23.75 -11.73
C THR A 533 16.21 -22.35 -11.64
N VAL A 534 15.56 -21.36 -12.26
CA VAL A 534 16.02 -19.95 -12.26
C VAL A 534 16.30 -19.45 -10.83
N ARG A 535 15.42 -19.79 -9.87
CA ARG A 535 15.58 -19.45 -8.44
C ARG A 535 16.59 -20.32 -7.69
N GLY A 536 16.75 -21.59 -8.04
CA GLY A 536 17.79 -22.44 -7.43
C GLY A 536 19.20 -22.02 -7.86
N MET A 537 19.34 -21.59 -9.10
CA MET A 537 20.62 -21.15 -9.68
C MET A 537 21.06 -19.76 -9.21
N SER A 538 20.12 -18.90 -8.78
CA SER A 538 20.46 -17.56 -8.29
C SER A 538 21.23 -17.57 -6.96
N VAL A 539 21.16 -18.67 -6.20
CA VAL A 539 21.88 -18.87 -4.92
C VAL A 539 23.38 -19.03 -5.11
N TRP A 540 23.81 -19.47 -6.29
CA TRP A 540 25.24 -19.66 -6.61
C TRP A 540 25.86 -18.37 -7.17
N PRO A 541 27.13 -18.06 -6.80
CA PRO A 541 27.89 -16.97 -7.42
C PRO A 541 27.90 -17.11 -8.94
N GLY A 542 27.84 -15.98 -9.66
CA GLY A 542 27.68 -15.96 -11.12
C GLY A 542 28.67 -16.86 -11.87
N PHE A 543 29.93 -16.90 -11.41
CA PHE A 543 30.98 -17.74 -12.01
C PHE A 543 30.80 -19.26 -11.77
N LEU A 544 30.08 -19.67 -10.72
CA LEU A 544 29.79 -21.09 -10.43
C LEU A 544 28.50 -21.60 -11.10
N ARG A 545 27.63 -20.70 -11.57
CA ARG A 545 26.34 -21.08 -12.16
C ARG A 545 26.48 -22.04 -13.37
N PRO A 546 27.42 -21.85 -14.32
CA PRO A 546 27.56 -22.77 -15.45
C PRO A 546 27.94 -24.20 -15.02
N VAL A 547 28.76 -24.33 -13.97
CA VAL A 547 29.19 -25.62 -13.42
C VAL A 547 28.03 -26.30 -12.68
N MET A 548 27.37 -25.57 -11.79
CA MET A 548 26.24 -26.10 -11.01
C MET A 548 25.03 -26.45 -11.91
N SER A 549 24.83 -25.69 -12.99
CA SER A 549 23.81 -25.95 -14.03
C SER A 549 23.98 -27.34 -14.68
N ARG A 550 25.23 -27.81 -14.84
CA ARG A 550 25.54 -29.13 -15.39
C ARG A 550 25.44 -30.27 -14.38
N LEU A 551 25.64 -29.98 -13.09
CA LEU A 551 25.51 -30.96 -12.01
C LEU A 551 24.05 -31.20 -11.61
N PHE A 552 23.17 -30.23 -11.86
CA PHE A 552 21.76 -30.30 -11.50
C PHE A 552 20.90 -30.88 -12.61
N VAL A 553 19.87 -31.63 -12.22
CA VAL A 553 18.92 -32.25 -13.15
C VAL A 553 17.94 -31.21 -13.70
N SER A 554 17.32 -31.49 -14.85
CA SER A 554 16.29 -30.63 -15.40
C SER A 554 15.05 -30.58 -14.48
N PRO A 555 14.25 -29.49 -14.54
CA PRO A 555 12.98 -29.40 -13.81
C PRO A 555 12.04 -30.58 -14.06
N ALA A 556 12.00 -31.10 -15.29
CA ALA A 556 11.17 -32.24 -15.65
C ALA A 556 11.61 -33.52 -14.90
N VAL A 557 12.91 -33.76 -14.76
CA VAL A 557 13.44 -34.91 -14.02
C VAL A 557 13.21 -34.72 -12.52
N GLY A 558 13.46 -33.52 -11.98
CA GLY A 558 13.24 -33.22 -10.56
C GLY A 558 11.77 -33.32 -10.12
N ALA A 559 10.81 -33.15 -11.04
CA ALA A 559 9.38 -33.31 -10.75
C ALA A 559 8.94 -34.78 -10.57
N ARG A 560 9.72 -35.76 -11.06
CA ARG A 560 9.33 -37.19 -11.11
C ARG A 560 8.92 -37.77 -9.76
N PRO A 561 9.67 -37.59 -8.66
CA PRO A 561 9.30 -38.17 -7.36
C PRO A 561 7.98 -37.59 -6.83
N VAL A 562 7.69 -36.32 -7.13
CA VAL A 562 6.45 -35.65 -6.74
C VAL A 562 5.27 -36.23 -7.53
N LEU A 563 5.43 -36.36 -8.85
CA LEU A 563 4.41 -36.92 -9.74
C LEU A 563 4.11 -38.39 -9.41
N LEU A 564 5.15 -39.19 -9.16
CA LEU A 564 5.00 -40.58 -8.71
C LEU A 564 4.15 -40.67 -7.44
N LEU A 565 4.50 -39.91 -6.40
CA LEU A 565 3.76 -39.94 -5.14
C LEU A 565 2.34 -39.37 -5.28
N ALA A 566 2.16 -38.34 -6.09
CA ALA A 566 0.87 -37.67 -6.25
C ALA A 566 -0.11 -38.47 -7.12
N ALA A 567 0.36 -39.08 -8.21
CA ALA A 567 -0.49 -39.64 -9.27
C ALA A 567 -0.15 -41.09 -9.67
N GLY A 568 0.99 -41.63 -9.23
CA GLY A 568 1.42 -42.97 -9.61
C GLY A 568 0.41 -44.04 -9.20
N LYS A 569 0.01 -44.89 -10.16
CA LYS A 569 -0.92 -46.00 -9.92
C LYS A 569 -0.31 -47.05 -8.99
N ASP A 570 0.98 -47.32 -9.16
CA ASP A 570 1.74 -48.26 -8.33
C ASP A 570 1.80 -47.82 -6.87
N VAL A 571 1.80 -46.51 -6.61
CA VAL A 571 1.73 -45.97 -5.24
C VAL A 571 0.36 -46.24 -4.60
N GLY A 572 -0.70 -46.30 -5.41
CA GLY A 572 -2.03 -46.70 -4.96
C GLY A 572 -2.11 -48.20 -4.68
N ALA A 573 -1.50 -49.03 -5.53
CA ALA A 573 -1.45 -50.48 -5.41
C ALA A 573 -0.56 -50.96 -4.25
N GLU A 574 0.62 -50.36 -4.07
CA GLU A 574 1.60 -50.66 -3.02
C GLU A 574 1.54 -49.66 -1.86
N ARG A 575 0.33 -49.25 -1.45
CA ARG A 575 0.13 -48.15 -0.49
C ARG A 575 0.95 -48.29 0.78
N GLU A 576 1.07 -49.51 1.33
CA GLU A 576 1.83 -49.81 2.54
C GLU A 576 3.32 -49.46 2.43
N ARG A 577 3.92 -49.60 1.23
CA ARG A 577 5.32 -49.27 0.98
C ARG A 577 5.61 -47.78 1.10
N TYR A 578 4.63 -46.94 0.79
CA TYR A 578 4.81 -45.48 0.70
C TYR A 578 4.32 -44.73 1.94
N ARG A 579 3.70 -45.41 2.91
CA ARG A 579 3.20 -44.80 4.15
C ARG A 579 4.31 -44.15 4.95
N GLY A 580 4.28 -42.82 5.05
CA GLY A 580 5.26 -42.05 5.81
C GLY A 580 6.66 -42.08 5.19
N ALA A 581 6.78 -42.59 3.96
CA ALA A 581 8.06 -42.80 3.32
C ALA A 581 8.71 -41.48 2.89
N TYR A 582 10.03 -41.50 2.80
CA TYR A 582 10.84 -40.45 2.17
C TYR A 582 11.46 -40.98 0.88
N VAL A 583 10.95 -40.54 -0.27
CA VAL A 583 11.34 -41.03 -1.59
C VAL A 583 12.42 -40.15 -2.21
N GLY A 584 13.55 -40.76 -2.59
CA GLY A 584 14.68 -40.07 -3.23
C GLY A 584 14.48 -39.79 -4.73
N ASN A 585 15.47 -39.11 -5.32
CA ASN A 585 15.43 -38.66 -6.73
C ASN A 585 15.63 -39.78 -7.78
N LYS A 586 15.89 -41.02 -7.37
CA LYS A 586 16.08 -42.16 -8.31
C LYS A 586 14.75 -42.84 -8.61
N CYS A 587 13.85 -42.16 -9.32
CA CYS A 587 12.64 -42.77 -9.88
C CYS A 587 12.89 -43.13 -11.37
N LYS A 588 12.61 -44.38 -11.76
CA LYS A 588 12.75 -44.84 -13.17
C LYS A 588 11.61 -44.25 -14.02
N GLU A 589 11.83 -44.13 -15.33
CA GLU A 589 10.87 -43.51 -16.27
C GLU A 589 9.57 -44.30 -16.43
N ASP A 590 9.61 -45.62 -16.28
CA ASP A 590 8.49 -46.52 -16.57
C ASP A 590 7.42 -46.59 -15.46
N THR A 591 7.42 -45.67 -14.49
CA THR A 591 6.64 -45.77 -13.24
C THR A 591 5.64 -44.62 -13.01
N ILE A 592 5.48 -43.70 -13.98
CA ILE A 592 4.58 -42.53 -13.88
C ILE A 592 3.38 -42.68 -14.81
#